data_AF-R4V1L3-F1
#
_entry.id   AF-R4V1L3-F1
#
_cell.length_a   1.000
_cell.length_b   1.000
_cell.length_c   1.000
_cell.angle_alpha   90.00
_cell.angle_beta   90.00
_cell.angle_gamma   90.00
#
_symmetry.space_group_name_H-M   'P 1'
#
loop_
_entity.id
_entity.type
_entity.pdbx_description
1 polymer ?
#
loop_
_entity_poly.entity_id
_entity_poly.type
_entity_poly.pdbx_seq_one_letter_code
_entity_poly.pdbx_strand_id
1 'polypeptide(L)'
;MSFGGGTNNDFSSGLQTSQKSSEGPGLNVFDPIQEEPFRSKFLDLLRNYYRGTEFINFSIFKHDDCDNRKKANDKIEGKVEFSSPAEDRAFGVIFGMAIGDAMGGRLEFQPVRYHKITLKDMGNGPGGAFQLQPGQWTDDSSMGFCLADSLIWNKGWNPHDCMQRFVAWVHLGYNNAFRFDDQRGFKCSVGLGGNISMSMDNYIRTPERYTTAGDKNTSGNGSVMRLAAVPIYYHNDIDEGMKIASLQSKTTHQGDEAAECCRLLTFIIVKCIKGEKIKEV
;
A
#
# COMPACT_ATOMS: atom_id res chain seq x y z
N MET A 1 -41.54 -68.67 -1.27
CA MET A 1 -41.22 -69.38 -2.53
C MET A 1 -41.24 -68.32 -3.62
N SER A 2 -40.08 -67.84 -4.09
CA SER A 2 -39.35 -68.39 -5.26
C SER A 2 -40.09 -68.08 -6.55
N PHE A 3 -39.56 -67.45 -7.60
CA PHE A 3 -38.26 -66.84 -7.97
C PHE A 3 -38.51 -66.24 -9.38
N GLY A 4 -37.70 -65.28 -9.85
CA GLY A 4 -37.24 -65.30 -11.25
C GLY A 4 -37.34 -64.04 -12.12
N GLY A 5 -36.17 -63.44 -12.38
CA GLY A 5 -35.77 -62.74 -13.61
C GLY A 5 -35.99 -61.22 -13.62
N GLY A 6 -35.03 -60.32 -13.84
CA GLY A 6 -33.65 -60.42 -14.31
C GLY A 6 -33.33 -59.20 -15.21
N THR A 7 -32.07 -58.74 -15.18
CA THR A 7 -31.42 -57.61 -15.91
C THR A 7 -31.52 -56.25 -15.20
N ASN A 8 -30.48 -55.81 -14.45
CA ASN A 8 -29.18 -55.24 -14.84
C ASN A 8 -29.27 -53.89 -15.56
N ASN A 9 -28.99 -52.81 -14.84
CA ASN A 9 -27.92 -51.88 -15.20
C ASN A 9 -27.47 -51.08 -13.97
N ASP A 10 -26.19 -51.28 -13.66
CA ASP A 10 -25.37 -50.62 -12.66
C ASP A 10 -25.21 -49.12 -12.94
N PHE A 11 -25.31 -48.30 -11.90
CA PHE A 11 -24.38 -47.18 -11.67
C PHE A 11 -24.17 -47.04 -10.16
N SER A 12 -23.30 -47.90 -9.64
CA SER A 12 -22.65 -47.69 -8.35
C SER A 12 -21.25 -47.10 -8.62
N SER A 13 -21.01 -45.89 -8.16
CA SER A 13 -19.64 -45.40 -7.93
C SER A 13 -19.63 -44.34 -6.83
N GLY A 14 -19.38 -44.81 -5.60
CA GLY A 14 -18.47 -44.17 -4.65
C GLY A 14 -18.82 -42.77 -4.12
N LEU A 15 -19.69 -42.70 -3.12
CA LEU A 15 -19.50 -41.73 -2.05
C LEU A 15 -18.30 -42.20 -1.19
N GLN A 16 -17.10 -41.72 -1.52
CA GLN A 16 -16.00 -41.68 -0.56
C GLN A 16 -15.89 -40.24 -0.05
N THR A 17 -16.19 -40.11 1.24
CA THR A 17 -15.89 -38.98 2.09
C THR A 17 -14.38 -38.71 2.08
N SER A 18 -13.92 -37.72 1.31
CA SER A 18 -12.59 -37.13 1.51
C SER A 18 -12.72 -35.94 2.46
N GLN A 19 -12.08 -36.06 3.62
CA GLN A 19 -11.90 -35.00 4.61
C GLN A 19 -11.45 -33.70 3.91
N LYS A 20 -12.27 -32.64 3.98
CA LYS A 20 -11.79 -31.27 3.75
C LYS A 20 -10.88 -30.92 4.92
N SER A 21 -9.57 -31.00 4.69
CA SER A 21 -8.59 -30.31 5.51
C SER A 21 -8.91 -28.82 5.45
N SER A 22 -9.04 -28.21 6.62
CA SER A 22 -9.23 -26.79 6.83
C SER A 22 -8.04 -26.00 6.31
N GLU A 23 -8.16 -25.41 5.13
CA GLU A 23 -7.29 -24.33 4.69
C GLU A 23 -7.83 -23.02 5.30
N GLY A 24 -6.97 -22.32 6.06
CA GLY A 24 -7.24 -20.98 6.56
C GLY A 24 -7.42 -19.98 5.42
N PRO A 25 -7.80 -18.72 5.72
CA PRO A 25 -7.97 -17.70 4.70
C PRO A 25 -6.66 -17.54 3.92
N GLY A 26 -6.71 -17.82 2.63
CA GLY A 26 -5.55 -17.73 1.74
C GLY A 26 -4.95 -16.33 1.83
N LEU A 27 -3.73 -16.26 2.35
CA LEU A 27 -2.86 -15.11 2.19
C LEU A 27 -2.68 -14.92 0.69
N ASN A 28 -3.20 -13.81 0.15
CA ASN A 28 -2.92 -13.38 -1.23
C ASN A 28 -1.44 -12.98 -1.31
N VAL A 29 -0.54 -13.95 -1.31
CA VAL A 29 0.79 -13.80 -1.88
C VAL A 29 0.53 -13.60 -3.36
N PHE A 30 0.73 -12.37 -3.83
CA PHE A 30 0.57 -12.04 -5.24
C PHE A 30 1.53 -12.94 -6.04
N ASP A 31 0.96 -13.90 -6.77
CA ASP A 31 1.68 -14.70 -7.75
C ASP A 31 1.76 -13.85 -9.03
N PRO A 32 2.94 -13.29 -9.39
CA PRO A 32 3.04 -12.31 -10.45
C PRO A 32 2.79 -12.87 -11.86
N ILE A 33 2.56 -14.17 -12.01
CA ILE A 33 2.72 -14.87 -13.28
C ILE A 33 1.37 -15.39 -13.80
N GLN A 34 0.57 -14.48 -14.34
CA GLN A 34 -0.29 -14.78 -15.49
C GLN A 34 0.05 -13.74 -16.57
N GLU A 35 1.06 -14.04 -17.39
CA GLU A 35 1.63 -13.10 -18.36
C GLU A 35 0.96 -13.22 -19.74
N GLU A 36 0.18 -12.20 -20.09
CA GLU A 36 -0.11 -11.85 -21.49
C GLU A 36 1.10 -11.14 -22.13
N PRO A 37 1.36 -11.26 -23.45
CA PRO A 37 2.56 -10.71 -24.11
C PRO A 37 2.78 -9.21 -23.89
N PHE A 38 1.70 -8.43 -23.78
CA PHE A 38 1.78 -7.00 -23.50
C PHE A 38 2.29 -6.71 -22.08
N ARG A 39 1.76 -7.43 -21.07
CA ARG A 39 2.16 -7.25 -19.66
C ARG A 39 3.64 -7.55 -19.49
N SER A 40 4.10 -8.64 -20.08
CA SER A 40 5.52 -9.04 -20.07
C SER A 40 6.41 -7.93 -20.65
N LYS A 41 6.06 -7.41 -21.85
CA LYS A 41 6.80 -6.32 -22.49
C LYS A 41 6.78 -5.02 -21.68
N PHE A 42 5.65 -4.67 -21.06
CA PHE A 42 5.55 -3.49 -20.19
C PHE A 42 6.42 -3.65 -18.95
N LEU A 43 6.37 -4.81 -18.29
CA LEU A 43 7.21 -5.10 -17.13
C LEU A 43 8.69 -5.15 -17.49
N ASP A 44 9.05 -5.61 -18.69
CA ASP A 44 10.42 -5.57 -19.16
C ASP A 44 10.88 -4.16 -19.53
N LEU A 45 10.02 -3.34 -20.12
CA LEU A 45 10.29 -1.92 -20.33
C LEU A 45 10.44 -1.20 -19.00
N LEU A 46 9.57 -1.47 -18.03
CA LEU A 46 9.72 -0.96 -16.67
C LEU A 46 11.02 -1.47 -16.08
N ARG A 47 11.29 -2.77 -16.05
CA ARG A 47 12.56 -3.32 -15.53
C ARG A 47 13.76 -2.71 -16.22
N ASN A 48 13.74 -2.46 -17.52
CA ASN A 48 14.86 -1.84 -18.23
C ASN A 48 14.99 -0.35 -17.90
N TYR A 49 13.87 0.37 -17.82
CA TYR A 49 13.84 1.73 -17.29
C TYR A 49 14.40 1.74 -15.87
N TYR A 50 13.97 0.83 -15.00
CA TYR A 50 14.25 0.83 -13.56
C TYR A 50 15.59 0.13 -13.16
N ARG A 51 16.10 -0.83 -13.95
CA ARG A 51 17.44 -1.46 -13.80
C ARG A 51 18.53 -0.69 -14.54
N GLY A 52 18.18 -0.02 -15.64
CA GLY A 52 19.09 0.79 -16.45
C GLY A 52 19.18 2.25 -16.00
N THR A 53 18.27 2.70 -15.15
CA THR A 53 18.34 4.01 -14.50
C THR A 53 18.56 3.83 -13.01
N GLU A 54 19.06 4.86 -12.34
CA GLU A 54 19.18 4.90 -10.88
C GLU A 54 17.82 4.74 -10.16
N PHE A 55 16.69 4.53 -10.84
CA PHE A 55 15.32 4.60 -10.30
C PHE A 55 14.90 3.52 -9.28
N ILE A 56 15.41 2.27 -9.30
CA ILE A 56 15.17 1.34 -8.16
C ILE A 56 16.12 1.65 -6.99
N ASN A 57 17.32 2.11 -7.32
CA ASN A 57 18.25 2.68 -6.34
C ASN A 57 17.91 4.14 -6.02
N PHE A 58 16.78 4.65 -6.52
CA PHE A 58 16.56 6.08 -6.53
C PHE A 58 16.21 6.47 -5.15
N SER A 59 17.07 7.34 -4.68
CA SER A 59 16.69 8.24 -3.66
C SER A 59 16.53 9.59 -4.35
N ILE A 60 15.43 10.27 -4.02
CA ILE A 60 15.28 11.71 -4.28
C ILE A 60 16.49 12.51 -3.75
N PHE A 61 17.21 11.92 -2.79
CA PHE A 61 18.45 12.38 -2.20
C PHE A 61 19.60 11.71 -2.95
N LYS A 62 20.50 12.49 -3.53
CA LYS A 62 21.70 11.95 -4.18
C LYS A 62 22.54 11.13 -3.18
N HIS A 63 23.46 10.29 -3.66
CA HIS A 63 24.35 9.52 -2.77
C HIS A 63 25.18 10.39 -1.81
N ASP A 64 25.48 11.63 -2.18
CA ASP A 64 26.14 12.66 -1.38
C ASP A 64 25.17 13.48 -0.50
N ASP A 65 23.86 13.25 -0.61
CA ASP A 65 22.84 13.88 0.23
C ASP A 65 22.68 13.18 1.60
N CYS A 66 23.81 12.69 2.11
CA CYS A 66 24.00 12.31 3.50
C CYS A 66 23.63 13.47 4.43
N ASP A 67 23.76 14.72 3.99
CA ASP A 67 23.44 15.89 4.79
C ASP A 67 21.95 16.04 5.08
N ASN A 68 21.04 15.90 4.09
CA ASN A 68 19.60 15.98 4.39
C ASN A 68 19.13 14.79 5.22
N ARG A 69 19.66 13.58 4.94
CA ARG A 69 19.37 12.39 5.75
C ARG A 69 19.86 12.55 7.18
N LYS A 70 21.09 13.05 7.36
CA LYS A 70 21.66 13.33 8.67
C LYS A 70 20.84 14.40 9.40
N LYS A 71 20.45 15.49 8.73
CA LYS A 71 19.58 16.52 9.33
C LYS A 71 18.23 15.95 9.76
N ALA A 72 17.61 15.12 8.94
CA ALA A 72 16.35 14.46 9.29
C ALA A 72 16.53 13.54 10.50
N ASN A 73 17.59 12.71 10.52
CA ASN A 73 17.92 11.85 11.66
C ASN A 73 18.24 12.64 12.92
N ASP A 74 19.03 13.70 12.81
CA ASP A 74 19.38 14.57 13.94
C ASP A 74 18.13 15.24 14.53
N LYS A 75 17.13 15.58 13.70
CA LYS A 75 15.82 16.06 14.19
C LYS A 75 15.04 14.95 14.92
N ILE A 76 14.97 13.76 14.33
CA ILE A 76 14.26 12.59 14.91
C ILE A 76 14.89 12.18 16.26
N GLU A 77 16.21 12.24 16.36
CA GLU A 77 16.97 11.90 17.57
C GLU A 77 17.01 13.05 18.59
N GLY A 78 16.37 14.19 18.31
CA GLY A 78 16.34 15.36 19.20
C GLY A 78 17.68 16.07 19.34
N LYS A 79 18.64 15.81 18.44
CA LYS A 79 19.93 16.51 18.37
C LYS A 79 19.81 17.91 17.78
N VAL A 80 18.81 18.12 16.92
CA VAL A 80 18.51 19.39 16.27
C VAL A 80 17.01 19.67 16.41
N GLU A 81 16.63 20.89 16.78
CA GLU A 81 15.23 21.27 16.86
C GLU A 81 14.57 21.35 15.47
N PHE A 82 13.27 21.08 15.43
CA PHE A 82 12.46 21.41 14.25
C PHE A 82 12.45 22.92 14.04
N SER A 83 12.49 23.33 12.77
CA SER A 83 12.51 24.73 12.37
C SER A 83 11.18 25.44 12.63
N SER A 84 10.10 24.67 12.81
CA SER A 84 8.80 25.16 13.25
C SER A 84 7.94 24.02 13.83
N PRO A 85 6.89 24.33 14.63
CA PRO A 85 5.90 23.34 15.02
C PRO A 85 5.18 22.69 13.83
N ALA A 86 5.04 23.39 12.71
CA ALA A 86 4.43 22.82 11.50
C ALA A 86 5.31 21.73 10.88
N GLU A 87 6.63 21.91 10.91
CA GLU A 87 7.58 20.89 10.44
C GLU A 87 7.54 19.64 11.31
N ASP A 88 7.58 19.80 12.64
CA ASP A 88 7.45 18.69 13.59
C ASP A 88 6.17 17.88 13.34
N ARG A 89 5.04 18.57 13.15
CA ARG A 89 3.76 17.92 12.83
C ARG A 89 3.77 17.24 11.46
N ALA A 90 4.43 17.81 10.46
CA ALA A 90 4.57 17.17 9.14
C ALA A 90 5.39 15.88 9.22
N PHE A 91 6.45 15.86 10.05
CA PHE A 91 7.16 14.62 10.40
C PHE A 91 6.20 13.63 11.07
N GLY A 92 5.44 14.08 12.08
CA GLY A 92 4.45 13.25 12.77
C GLY A 92 3.41 12.62 11.83
N VAL A 93 3.02 13.30 10.75
CA VAL A 93 2.07 12.77 9.74
C VAL A 93 2.68 11.60 8.97
N ILE A 94 3.88 11.77 8.40
CA ILE A 94 4.49 10.72 7.57
C ILE A 94 4.98 9.53 8.41
N PHE A 95 5.58 9.80 9.58
CA PHE A 95 6.02 8.75 10.50
C PHE A 95 4.85 8.08 11.20
N GLY A 96 3.79 8.82 11.53
CA GLY A 96 2.57 8.27 12.12
C GLY A 96 1.89 7.27 11.20
N MET A 97 1.84 7.55 9.89
CA MET A 97 1.39 6.58 8.88
C MET A 97 2.24 5.31 8.92
N ALA A 98 3.58 5.45 8.86
CA ALA A 98 4.48 4.29 8.84
C ALA A 98 4.48 3.46 10.13
N ILE A 99 4.42 4.12 11.28
CA ILE A 99 4.33 3.48 12.59
C ILE A 99 2.97 2.79 12.73
N GLY A 100 1.89 3.45 12.29
CA GLY A 100 0.53 2.88 12.32
C GLY A 100 0.42 1.62 11.48
N ASP A 101 0.95 1.65 10.26
CA ASP A 101 1.06 0.50 9.36
C ASP A 101 1.87 -0.64 10.00
N ALA A 102 3.12 -0.38 10.40
CA ALA A 102 3.99 -1.42 10.97
C ALA A 102 3.41 -2.07 12.24
N MET A 103 2.70 -1.32 13.08
CA MET A 103 1.98 -1.88 14.23
C MET A 103 0.70 -2.62 13.83
N GLY A 104 -0.09 -2.04 12.93
CA GLY A 104 -1.39 -2.53 12.49
C GLY A 104 -1.31 -3.82 11.68
N GLY A 105 -0.32 -3.94 10.78
CA GLY A 105 -0.09 -5.12 9.94
C GLY A 105 0.15 -6.41 10.74
N ARG A 106 0.57 -6.30 12.00
CA ARG A 106 0.72 -7.46 12.90
C ARG A 106 -0.62 -8.03 13.39
N LEU A 107 -1.68 -7.24 13.36
CA LEU A 107 -3.03 -7.60 13.79
C LEU A 107 -4.01 -7.77 12.62
N GLU A 108 -3.54 -7.60 11.39
CA GLU A 108 -4.39 -7.71 10.22
C GLU A 108 -5.08 -9.09 10.17
N PHE A 109 -6.37 -9.08 9.80
CA PHE A 109 -7.25 -10.25 9.75
C PHE A 109 -7.52 -10.94 11.10
N GLN A 110 -7.01 -10.40 12.22
CA GLN A 110 -7.34 -10.91 13.54
C GLN A 110 -8.73 -10.41 13.96
N PRO A 111 -9.55 -11.26 14.62
CA PRO A 111 -10.81 -10.81 15.18
C PRO A 111 -10.57 -9.80 16.30
N VAL A 112 -11.40 -8.76 16.35
CA VAL A 112 -11.37 -7.78 17.45
C VAL A 112 -11.68 -8.49 18.76
N ARG A 113 -10.79 -8.36 19.75
CA ARG A 113 -10.98 -8.89 21.10
C ARG A 113 -10.91 -7.77 22.12
N TYR A 114 -12.08 -7.28 22.53
CA TYR A 114 -12.17 -6.32 23.64
C TYR A 114 -11.53 -6.94 24.90
N HIS A 115 -10.71 -6.14 25.59
CA HIS A 115 -10.12 -6.43 26.92
C HIS A 115 -8.97 -7.46 27.03
N LYS A 116 -8.31 -7.90 25.96
CA LYS A 116 -7.22 -8.89 26.14
C LYS A 116 -5.88 -8.68 25.44
N ILE A 117 -5.71 -7.76 24.49
CA ILE A 117 -4.39 -7.54 23.89
C ILE A 117 -4.23 -6.07 23.51
N THR A 118 -3.60 -5.28 24.38
CA THR A 118 -2.97 -4.02 23.96
C THR A 118 -1.59 -4.39 23.46
N LEU A 119 -1.31 -4.23 22.17
CA LEU A 119 0.07 -4.25 21.70
C LEU A 119 0.81 -3.10 22.38
N LYS A 120 1.86 -3.44 23.14
CA LYS A 120 2.71 -2.45 23.83
C LYS A 120 3.91 -2.05 22.98
N ASP A 121 4.30 -2.90 22.03
CA ASP A 121 5.43 -2.75 21.13
C ASP A 121 5.21 -3.57 19.84
N MET A 122 6.18 -3.50 18.92
CA MET A 122 6.19 -4.26 17.67
C MET A 122 6.73 -5.69 17.82
N GLY A 123 6.89 -6.20 19.05
CA GLY A 123 7.44 -7.51 19.36
C GLY A 123 8.94 -7.66 19.04
N ASN A 124 9.45 -8.89 19.21
CA ASN A 124 10.88 -9.23 19.05
C ASN A 124 11.18 -10.12 17.83
N GLY A 125 10.21 -10.32 16.93
CA GLY A 125 10.35 -11.24 15.81
C GLY A 125 9.19 -11.19 14.82
N PRO A 126 9.24 -12.03 13.76
CA PRO A 126 8.26 -12.00 12.68
C PRO A 126 6.86 -12.26 13.22
N GLY A 127 5.87 -11.51 12.72
CA GLY A 127 4.49 -11.64 13.15
C GLY A 127 3.47 -11.14 12.14
N GLY A 128 2.19 -11.34 12.46
CA GLY A 128 1.08 -11.02 11.58
C GLY A 128 0.97 -11.93 10.37
N ALA A 129 0.03 -11.58 9.49
CA ALA A 129 -0.28 -12.37 8.30
C ALA A 129 0.92 -12.47 7.33
N PHE A 130 1.76 -11.43 7.27
CA PHE A 130 2.90 -11.34 6.35
C PHE A 130 4.28 -11.64 6.95
N GLN A 131 4.35 -12.15 8.19
CA GLN A 131 5.61 -12.44 8.89
C GLN A 131 6.55 -11.22 8.93
N LEU A 132 6.01 -10.07 9.31
CA LEU A 132 6.76 -8.80 9.37
C LEU A 132 7.67 -8.78 10.59
N GLN A 133 8.95 -8.44 10.36
CA GLN A 133 9.87 -8.07 11.45
C GLN A 133 9.45 -6.74 12.09
N PRO A 134 9.84 -6.48 13.35
CA PRO A 134 9.58 -5.21 14.01
C PRO A 134 10.04 -4.02 13.16
N GLY A 135 9.14 -3.07 12.91
CA GLY A 135 9.40 -1.87 12.09
C GLY A 135 9.19 -2.06 10.59
N GLN A 136 8.91 -3.26 10.09
CA GLN A 136 8.52 -3.46 8.69
C GLN A 136 7.06 -3.06 8.47
N TRP A 137 6.83 -2.36 7.35
CA TRP A 137 5.53 -1.85 6.92
C TRP A 137 4.98 -2.60 5.70
N THR A 138 3.72 -2.37 5.36
CA THR A 138 3.01 -2.98 4.22
C THR A 138 2.78 -1.98 3.08
N ASP A 139 1.70 -2.17 2.33
CA ASP A 139 1.26 -1.36 1.21
C ASP A 139 0.90 0.08 1.58
N ASP A 140 0.34 0.35 2.77
CA ASP A 140 -0.02 1.70 3.22
C ASP A 140 1.17 2.65 3.11
N SER A 141 2.28 2.28 3.76
CA SER A 141 3.51 3.07 3.76
C SER A 141 4.23 3.01 2.43
N SER A 142 4.31 1.82 1.80
CA SER A 142 5.01 1.67 0.53
C SER A 142 4.39 2.56 -0.56
N MET A 143 3.06 2.56 -0.67
CA MET A 143 2.33 3.42 -1.59
C MET A 143 2.39 4.89 -1.15
N GLY A 144 2.35 5.18 0.15
CA GLY A 144 2.54 6.54 0.66
C GLY A 144 3.89 7.14 0.29
N PHE A 145 4.97 6.35 0.37
CA PHE A 145 6.31 6.76 -0.06
C PHE A 145 6.41 6.88 -1.58
N CYS A 146 5.79 5.98 -2.34
CA CYS A 146 5.70 6.12 -3.80
C CYS A 146 5.03 7.45 -4.20
N LEU A 147 3.96 7.83 -3.49
CA LEU A 147 3.27 9.10 -3.70
C LEU A 147 4.15 10.30 -3.34
N ALA A 148 4.87 10.23 -2.22
CA ALA A 148 5.83 11.25 -1.82
C ALA A 148 6.93 11.47 -2.86
N ASP A 149 7.55 10.38 -3.32
CA ASP A 149 8.61 10.45 -4.34
C ASP A 149 8.10 11.05 -5.64
N SER A 150 6.87 10.71 -6.05
CA SER A 150 6.25 11.25 -7.26
C SER A 150 6.03 12.76 -7.14
N LEU A 151 5.47 13.23 -6.03
CA LEU A 151 5.26 14.66 -5.79
C LEU A 151 6.57 15.45 -5.78
N ILE A 152 7.61 14.92 -5.15
CA ILE A 152 8.92 15.56 -5.06
C ILE A 152 9.61 15.60 -6.42
N TRP A 153 9.64 14.46 -7.12
CA TRP A 153 10.30 14.34 -8.42
C TRP A 153 9.66 15.22 -9.49
N ASN A 154 8.33 15.18 -9.59
CA ASN A 154 7.60 15.95 -10.60
C ASN A 154 7.37 17.41 -10.18
N LYS A 155 7.72 17.80 -8.96
CA LYS A 155 7.38 19.09 -8.36
C LYS A 155 5.88 19.39 -8.47
N GLY A 156 5.06 18.39 -8.19
CA GLY A 156 3.61 18.45 -8.33
C GLY A 156 2.99 17.09 -8.63
N TRP A 157 1.67 17.08 -8.89
CA TRP A 157 0.93 15.86 -9.18
C TRP A 157 1.17 15.34 -10.61
N ASN A 158 1.61 14.08 -10.71
CA ASN A 158 1.67 13.34 -11.97
C ASN A 158 1.06 11.93 -11.79
N PRO A 159 -0.13 11.66 -12.37
CA PRO A 159 -0.80 10.39 -12.18
C PRO A 159 -0.05 9.20 -12.81
N HIS A 160 0.67 9.43 -13.92
CA HIS A 160 1.41 8.36 -14.60
C HIS A 160 2.63 7.92 -13.80
N ASP A 161 3.42 8.89 -13.31
CA ASP A 161 4.59 8.59 -12.48
C ASP A 161 4.16 7.91 -11.16
N CYS A 162 3.07 8.36 -10.54
CA CYS A 162 2.49 7.73 -9.36
C CYS A 162 2.10 6.26 -9.63
N MET A 163 1.35 5.99 -10.69
CA MET A 163 0.96 4.61 -11.06
C MET A 163 2.16 3.75 -11.44
N GLN A 164 3.16 4.29 -12.14
CA GLN A 164 4.39 3.57 -12.46
C GLN A 164 5.16 3.18 -11.20
N ARG A 165 5.25 4.06 -10.19
CA ARG A 165 5.87 3.74 -8.90
C ARG A 165 5.08 2.68 -8.13
N PHE A 166 3.75 2.72 -8.17
CA PHE A 166 2.92 1.66 -7.58
C PHE A 166 3.16 0.29 -8.24
N VAL A 167 3.24 0.25 -9.56
CA VAL A 167 3.61 -0.97 -10.29
C VAL A 167 5.02 -1.43 -9.92
N ALA A 168 5.98 -0.50 -9.84
CA ALA A 168 7.36 -0.82 -9.45
C ALA A 168 7.45 -1.32 -8.00
N TRP A 169 6.60 -0.81 -7.11
CA TRP A 169 6.48 -1.34 -5.75
C TRP A 169 6.04 -2.81 -5.79
N VAL A 170 4.92 -3.14 -6.44
CA VAL A 170 4.40 -4.51 -6.48
C VAL A 170 5.38 -5.47 -7.15
N HIS A 171 5.90 -5.10 -8.32
CA HIS A 171 6.65 -6.02 -9.17
C HIS A 171 8.17 -6.01 -8.97
N LEU A 172 8.72 -4.93 -8.42
CA LEU A 172 10.17 -4.72 -8.29
C LEU A 172 10.60 -4.43 -6.84
N GLY A 173 9.65 -4.36 -5.89
CA GLY A 173 9.94 -4.11 -4.49
C GLY A 173 10.32 -2.66 -4.15
N TYR A 174 10.06 -1.71 -5.04
CA TYR A 174 10.33 -0.29 -4.79
C TYR A 174 9.59 0.20 -3.52
N ASN A 175 10.29 0.89 -2.62
CA ASN A 175 9.78 1.36 -1.31
C ASN A 175 9.20 0.29 -0.36
N ASN A 176 9.47 -1.00 -0.59
CA ASN A 176 9.08 -2.03 0.36
C ASN A 176 10.02 -2.09 1.58
N ALA A 177 9.57 -2.72 2.66
CA ALA A 177 10.30 -2.81 3.92
C ALA A 177 11.37 -3.92 3.98
N PHE A 178 11.58 -4.68 2.89
CA PHE A 178 12.27 -5.97 2.93
C PHE A 178 13.69 -5.93 2.37
N ARG A 179 14.15 -4.77 1.87
CA ARG A 179 15.49 -4.63 1.26
C ARG A 179 16.60 -5.21 2.15
N PHE A 180 16.57 -4.90 3.44
CA PHE A 180 17.59 -5.27 4.43
C PHE A 180 17.24 -6.52 5.26
N ASP A 181 16.19 -7.25 4.89
CA ASP A 181 15.80 -8.49 5.57
C ASP A 181 16.32 -9.71 4.83
N ASP A 182 17.57 -10.07 5.10
CA ASP A 182 18.24 -11.20 4.43
C ASP A 182 17.72 -12.57 4.87
N GLN A 183 16.90 -12.63 5.93
CA GLN A 183 16.29 -13.87 6.40
C GLN A 183 14.96 -14.16 5.69
N ARG A 184 14.38 -13.17 5.00
CA ARG A 184 13.12 -13.32 4.27
C ARG A 184 13.33 -14.06 2.94
N GLY A 185 12.75 -15.26 2.82
CA GLY A 185 12.85 -16.08 1.61
C GLY A 185 12.21 -15.46 0.36
N PHE A 186 11.24 -14.54 0.53
CA PHE A 186 10.59 -13.83 -0.58
C PHE A 186 10.46 -12.33 -0.26
N LYS A 187 11.21 -11.51 -1.00
CA LYS A 187 11.29 -10.04 -0.81
C LYS A 187 10.28 -9.24 -1.67
N CYS A 188 9.23 -9.88 -2.19
CA CYS A 188 8.19 -9.10 -2.88
C CYS A 188 7.29 -8.38 -1.89
N SER A 189 6.64 -7.35 -2.42
CA SER A 189 5.72 -6.50 -1.68
C SER A 189 4.49 -7.25 -1.19
N VAL A 190 3.91 -6.78 -0.09
CA VAL A 190 2.78 -7.41 0.61
C VAL A 190 1.67 -6.39 0.88
N GLY A 191 0.46 -6.86 1.21
CA GLY A 191 -0.69 -6.01 1.56
C GLY A 191 -1.58 -5.58 0.39
N LEU A 192 -1.18 -5.85 -0.87
CA LEU A 192 -1.91 -5.36 -2.05
C LEU A 192 -3.42 -5.71 -2.05
N GLY A 193 -4.25 -4.67 -1.91
CA GLY A 193 -5.70 -4.79 -2.01
C GLY A 193 -6.21 -5.06 -3.43
N GLY A 194 -7.36 -5.75 -3.52
CA GLY A 194 -7.94 -6.19 -4.81
C GLY A 194 -8.27 -5.05 -5.79
N ASN A 195 -8.84 -3.94 -5.32
CA ASN A 195 -9.12 -2.77 -6.17
C ASN A 195 -7.86 -2.15 -6.77
N ILE A 196 -6.80 -2.09 -5.96
CA ILE A 196 -5.52 -1.54 -6.39
C ILE A 196 -4.92 -2.47 -7.44
N SER A 197 -4.88 -3.78 -7.18
CA SER A 197 -4.40 -4.79 -8.12
C SER A 197 -5.11 -4.69 -9.48
N MET A 198 -6.45 -4.65 -9.47
CA MET A 198 -7.26 -4.54 -10.68
C MET A 198 -6.99 -3.23 -11.46
N SER A 199 -6.81 -2.12 -10.73
CA SER A 199 -6.48 -0.83 -11.34
C SER A 199 -5.07 -0.78 -11.91
N MET A 200 -4.11 -1.44 -11.27
CA MET A 200 -2.76 -1.58 -11.82
C MET A 200 -2.77 -2.44 -13.08
N ASP A 201 -3.46 -3.58 -13.08
CA ASP A 201 -3.60 -4.43 -14.26
C ASP A 201 -4.29 -3.69 -15.42
N ASN A 202 -5.29 -2.86 -15.11
CA ASN A 202 -5.90 -1.98 -16.09
C ASN A 202 -4.92 -0.93 -16.62
N TYR A 203 -4.19 -0.24 -15.75
CA TYR A 203 -3.20 0.76 -16.12
C TYR A 203 -2.08 0.19 -16.99
N ILE A 204 -1.61 -1.02 -16.68
CA ILE A 204 -0.62 -1.72 -17.49
C ILE A 204 -1.17 -1.85 -18.91
N ARG A 205 -2.35 -2.45 -19.09
CA ARG A 205 -2.95 -2.68 -20.42
C ARG A 205 -3.31 -1.39 -21.15
N THR A 206 -3.90 -0.44 -20.42
CA THR A 206 -4.41 0.83 -20.95
C THR A 206 -4.01 1.93 -19.97
N PRO A 207 -2.89 2.64 -20.21
CA PRO A 207 -2.35 3.61 -19.26
C PRO A 207 -3.15 4.90 -19.26
N GLU A 208 -4.35 4.86 -18.70
CA GLU A 208 -5.18 6.02 -18.43
C GLU A 208 -4.75 6.71 -17.14
N ARG A 209 -5.03 8.01 -17.02
CA ARG A 209 -4.66 8.80 -15.83
C ARG A 209 -5.43 8.36 -14.58
N TYR A 210 -6.66 7.87 -14.78
CA TYR A 210 -7.58 7.51 -13.72
C TYR A 210 -8.20 6.16 -14.05
N THR A 211 -8.43 5.34 -13.03
CA THR A 211 -8.89 3.98 -13.23
C THR A 211 -10.34 3.96 -13.70
N THR A 212 -10.61 3.08 -14.66
CA THR A 212 -11.94 2.65 -15.09
C THR A 212 -12.24 1.22 -14.62
N ALA A 213 -11.35 0.64 -13.81
CA ALA A 213 -11.48 -0.71 -13.25
C ALA A 213 -12.18 -0.68 -11.87
N GLY A 214 -12.90 -1.76 -11.56
CA GLY A 214 -13.74 -1.87 -10.36
C GLY A 214 -15.11 -1.23 -10.53
N ASP A 215 -15.77 -0.92 -9.42
CA ASP A 215 -17.05 -0.21 -9.40
C ASP A 215 -17.00 1.05 -8.52
N LYS A 216 -18.03 1.88 -8.62
CA LYS A 216 -18.16 3.13 -7.86
C LYS A 216 -18.62 2.93 -6.41
N ASN A 217 -19.00 1.71 -6.03
CA ASN A 217 -19.54 1.37 -4.73
C ASN A 217 -18.50 0.70 -3.82
N THR A 218 -17.33 0.36 -4.35
CA THR A 218 -16.24 -0.27 -3.61
C THR A 218 -15.30 0.80 -3.05
N SER A 219 -15.62 1.25 -1.84
CA SER A 219 -14.91 2.32 -1.13
C SER A 219 -13.88 1.80 -0.13
N GLY A 220 -13.01 0.87 -0.56
CA GLY A 220 -11.91 0.37 0.28
C GLY A 220 -10.94 1.47 0.75
N ASN A 221 -10.20 1.22 1.82
CA ASN A 221 -9.23 2.17 2.41
C ASN A 221 -8.01 2.46 1.53
N GLY A 222 -7.82 1.71 0.43
CA GLY A 222 -6.60 1.67 -0.38
C GLY A 222 -6.08 3.02 -0.89
N SER A 223 -6.95 4.01 -1.06
CA SER A 223 -6.56 5.36 -1.48
C SER A 223 -6.31 6.34 -0.34
N VAL A 224 -6.98 6.17 0.80
CA VAL A 224 -6.85 7.08 1.95
C VAL A 224 -5.66 6.71 2.82
N MET A 225 -5.31 5.42 2.93
CA MET A 225 -4.19 4.94 3.75
C MET A 225 -2.82 5.47 3.30
N ARG A 226 -2.65 5.74 1.99
CA ARG A 226 -1.40 6.22 1.37
C ARG A 226 -1.27 7.76 1.30
N LEU A 227 -2.23 8.49 1.88
CA LEU A 227 -2.46 9.91 1.53
C LEU A 227 -1.42 10.89 2.10
N ALA A 228 -0.69 10.52 3.16
CA ALA A 228 0.10 11.41 4.01
C ALA A 228 0.95 12.48 3.27
N ALA A 229 1.55 12.12 2.14
CA ALA A 229 2.40 13.02 1.36
C ALA A 229 1.65 14.22 0.75
N VAL A 230 0.39 14.06 0.35
CA VAL A 230 -0.42 15.12 -0.29
C VAL A 230 -0.64 16.33 0.64
N PRO A 231 -1.22 16.18 1.84
CA PRO A 231 -1.41 17.31 2.74
C PRO A 231 -0.10 17.93 3.22
N ILE A 232 1.00 17.17 3.30
CA ILE A 232 2.33 17.72 3.60
C ILE A 232 2.79 18.61 2.45
N TYR A 233 2.74 18.12 1.21
CA TYR A 233 3.23 18.86 0.04
C TYR A 233 2.41 20.13 -0.20
N TYR A 234 1.08 20.04 -0.10
CA TYR A 234 0.15 21.14 -0.37
C TYR A 234 -0.32 21.88 0.90
N HIS A 235 0.40 21.81 2.02
CA HIS A 235 -0.04 22.44 3.28
C HIS A 235 -0.32 23.95 3.14
N ASN A 236 0.37 24.65 2.24
CA ASN A 236 0.16 26.07 1.98
C ASN A 236 -1.04 26.37 1.08
N ASP A 237 -1.51 25.40 0.29
CA ASP A 237 -2.64 25.51 -0.63
C ASP A 237 -3.59 24.32 -0.40
N ILE A 238 -4.46 24.47 0.60
CA ILE A 238 -5.36 23.40 1.03
C ILE A 238 -6.37 23.02 -0.07
N ASP A 239 -6.76 23.97 -0.91
CA ASP A 239 -7.74 23.73 -1.98
C ASP A 239 -7.12 22.86 -3.08
N GLU A 240 -5.88 23.18 -3.49
CA GLU A 240 -5.14 22.30 -4.40
C GLU A 240 -4.84 20.95 -3.72
N GLY A 241 -4.47 20.94 -2.44
CA GLY A 241 -4.26 19.71 -1.68
C GLY A 241 -5.47 18.78 -1.69
N MET A 242 -6.68 19.30 -1.42
CA MET A 242 -7.92 18.53 -1.47
C MET A 242 -8.21 18.04 -2.89
N LYS A 243 -8.02 18.89 -3.91
CA LYS A 243 -8.17 18.48 -5.31
C LYS A 243 -7.24 17.32 -5.66
N ILE A 244 -5.95 17.41 -5.31
CA ILE A 244 -4.98 16.33 -5.57
C ILE A 244 -5.31 15.08 -4.74
N ALA A 245 -5.81 15.21 -3.52
CA ALA A 245 -6.26 14.09 -2.70
C ALA A 245 -7.39 13.29 -3.36
N SER A 246 -8.32 13.98 -4.02
CA SER A 246 -9.37 13.34 -4.83
C SER A 246 -8.77 12.67 -6.07
N LEU A 247 -7.93 13.38 -6.83
CA LEU A 247 -7.34 12.88 -8.08
C LEU A 247 -6.43 11.66 -7.85
N GLN A 248 -5.65 11.63 -6.77
CA GLN A 248 -4.82 10.46 -6.44
C GLN A 248 -5.67 9.26 -6.02
N SER A 249 -6.86 9.47 -5.44
CA SER A 249 -7.77 8.37 -5.14
C SER A 249 -8.27 7.73 -6.44
N LYS A 250 -8.64 8.57 -7.42
CA LYS A 250 -9.12 8.16 -8.74
C LYS A 250 -8.10 7.39 -9.59
N THR A 251 -6.83 7.32 -9.21
CA THR A 251 -5.87 6.44 -9.92
C THR A 251 -6.13 4.96 -9.64
N THR A 252 -6.77 4.61 -8.52
CA THR A 252 -7.05 3.21 -8.16
C THR A 252 -8.45 2.92 -7.61
N HIS A 253 -9.26 3.95 -7.37
CA HIS A 253 -10.63 3.82 -6.86
C HIS A 253 -11.58 4.68 -7.68
N GLN A 254 -12.62 4.09 -8.27
CA GLN A 254 -13.62 4.85 -9.04
C GLN A 254 -14.62 5.60 -8.17
N GLY A 255 -14.92 5.10 -6.96
CA GLY A 255 -15.95 5.65 -6.08
C GLY A 255 -15.66 7.08 -5.63
N ASP A 256 -16.71 7.90 -5.54
CA ASP A 256 -16.58 9.28 -5.03
C ASP A 256 -16.36 9.31 -3.52
N GLU A 257 -16.95 8.36 -2.78
CA GLU A 257 -16.77 8.26 -1.33
C GLU A 257 -15.29 8.09 -0.94
N ALA A 258 -14.55 7.19 -1.60
CA ALA A 258 -13.11 7.03 -1.35
C ALA A 258 -12.32 8.32 -1.63
N ALA A 259 -12.70 9.07 -2.67
CA ALA A 259 -12.07 10.33 -3.03
C ALA A 259 -12.41 11.45 -2.04
N GLU A 260 -13.66 11.52 -1.57
CA GLU A 260 -14.11 12.47 -0.56
C GLU A 260 -13.48 12.19 0.82
N CYS A 261 -13.30 10.91 1.19
CA CYS A 261 -12.54 10.54 2.37
C CYS A 261 -11.08 11.04 2.30
N CYS A 262 -10.46 10.96 1.12
CA CYS A 262 -9.13 11.54 0.92
C CYS A 262 -9.15 13.06 1.06
N ARG A 263 -10.13 13.76 0.48
CA ARG A 263 -10.28 15.22 0.64
C ARG A 263 -10.43 15.62 2.10
N LEU A 264 -11.31 14.93 2.83
CA LEU A 264 -11.57 15.18 4.24
C LEU A 264 -10.32 14.96 5.09
N LEU A 265 -9.62 13.84 4.89
CA LEU A 265 -8.40 13.56 5.65
C LEU A 265 -7.29 14.57 5.32
N THR A 266 -7.16 15.00 4.06
CA THR A 266 -6.25 16.10 3.69
C THR A 266 -6.60 17.40 4.42
N PHE A 267 -7.87 17.77 4.47
CA PHE A 267 -8.30 18.96 5.20
C PHE A 267 -7.91 18.87 6.69
N ILE A 268 -8.22 17.75 7.34
CA ILE A 268 -7.89 17.49 8.74
C ILE A 268 -6.38 17.59 8.97
N ILE A 269 -5.58 16.92 8.14
CA ILE A 269 -4.12 16.90 8.30
C ILE A 269 -3.53 18.30 8.11
N VAL A 270 -3.96 19.06 7.10
CA VAL A 270 -3.45 20.44 6.89
C VAL A 270 -3.78 21.33 8.08
N LYS A 271 -4.99 21.22 8.64
CA LYS A 271 -5.37 21.95 9.87
C LYS A 271 -4.50 21.56 11.06
N CYS A 272 -4.24 20.27 11.23
CA CYS A 272 -3.32 19.76 12.24
C CYS A 272 -1.90 20.33 12.05
N ILE A 273 -1.33 20.27 10.84
CA ILE A 273 0.00 20.83 10.52
C ILE A 273 0.07 22.32 10.87
N LYS A 274 -0.98 23.09 10.57
CA LYS A 274 -1.05 24.53 10.85
C LYS A 274 -1.29 24.89 12.32
N GLY A 275 -1.49 23.92 13.21
CA GLY A 275 -1.79 24.23 14.60
C GLY A 275 -3.23 24.65 14.87
N GLU A 276 -4.12 24.53 13.89
CA GLU A 276 -5.50 24.95 14.02
C GLU A 276 -6.29 23.94 14.86
N LYS A 277 -7.10 24.45 15.80
CA LYS A 277 -8.05 23.59 16.52
C LYS A 277 -9.17 23.20 15.55
N ILE A 278 -9.37 21.90 15.35
CA ILE A 278 -10.59 21.40 14.72
C ILE A 278 -11.71 21.67 15.73
N LYS A 279 -12.53 22.69 15.46
CA LYS A 279 -13.71 22.96 16.29
C LYS A 279 -14.63 21.75 16.18
N GLU A 280 -15.10 21.26 17.32
CA GLU A 280 -16.18 20.27 17.37
C GLU A 280 -17.38 20.83 16.59
N VAL A 281 -17.93 20.01 15.69
CA VAL A 281 -19.12 20.32 14.89
C VAL A 281 -20.36 19.98 15.71
#